data_AF-A0A955NGU6-F1
#
_entry.id   AF-A0A955NGU6-F1
#
_cell.length_a   1.000
_cell.length_b   1.000
_cell.length_c   1.000
_cell.angle_alpha   90.00
_cell.angle_beta   90.00
_cell.angle_gamma   90.00
#
_symmetry.space_group_name_H-M   'P 1'
#
loop_
_entity.id
_entity.type
_entity.pdbx_description
1 polymer ?
#
loop_
_entity_poly.entity_id
_entity_poly.type
_entity_poly.pdbx_seq_one_letter_code
_entity_poly.pdbx_strand_id
1 'polypeptide(L)' 'MIVVNTETIPGMRIVQVRGIVQGNTVRSKHMGRDIMAGFKNLVGGELKGYTELLTEARREALSRMLSEA' A
#
# COMPACT_ATOMS: atom_id res chain seq x y z
N MET A 1 -12.65 -11.03 3.98
CA MET A 1 -12.16 -11.39 2.64
C MET A 1 -10.78 -12.01 2.78
N ILE A 2 -10.51 -13.15 2.14
CA ILE A 2 -9.16 -13.74 2.10
C ILE A 2 -8.42 -13.08 0.94
N VAL A 3 -7.25 -12.51 1.23
CA VAL A 3 -6.40 -11.85 0.23
C VAL A 3 -5.01 -12.41 0.40
N VAL A 4 -4.47 -12.98 -0.67
CA VAL A 4 -3.16 -13.62 -0.69
C VAL A 4 -2.41 -13.16 -1.92
N ASN A 5 -1.09 -13.13 -1.84
CA ASN A 5 -0.21 -12.89 -2.98
C ASN A 5 0.19 -14.22 -3.68
N THR A 6 -0.56 -15.30 -3.42
CA THR A 6 -0.37 -16.62 -4.01
C THR A 6 -1.48 -16.91 -5.01
N GLU A 7 -1.19 -17.75 -6.01
CA GLU A 7 -2.16 -18.12 -7.06
C GLU A 7 -3.31 -19.00 -6.53
N THR A 8 -3.09 -19.69 -5.39
CA THR A 8 -4.07 -20.57 -4.76
C THR A 8 -4.06 -20.41 -3.24
N ILE A 9 -5.14 -20.85 -2.58
CA ILE A 9 -5.25 -20.91 -1.12
C ILE A 9 -5.24 -22.38 -0.70
N PRO A 10 -4.28 -22.83 0.14
CA PRO A 10 -4.21 -24.22 0.60
C PRO A 10 -5.54 -24.70 1.21
N GLY A 11 -5.99 -25.88 0.82
CA GLY A 11 -7.26 -26.46 1.31
C GLY A 11 -8.53 -25.84 0.70
N MET A 12 -8.41 -24.91 -0.24
CA MET A 12 -9.54 -24.32 -0.96
C MET A 12 -9.43 -24.56 -2.47
N ARG A 13 -10.58 -24.64 -3.15
CA ARG A 13 -10.68 -24.76 -4.61
C ARG A 13 -11.39 -23.54 -5.18
N ILE A 14 -10.77 -22.87 -6.16
CA ILE A 14 -11.39 -21.77 -6.90
C ILE A 14 -12.53 -22.33 -7.74
N VAL A 15 -13.75 -21.84 -7.52
CA VAL A 15 -14.96 -22.28 -8.25
C VAL A 15 -15.36 -21.34 -9.38
N GLN A 16 -14.88 -20.10 -9.36
CA GLN A 16 -15.18 -19.07 -10.35
C GLN A 16 -14.07 -18.01 -10.37
N VAL A 17 -13.71 -17.54 -11.57
CA VAL A 17 -12.80 -16.40 -11.78
C VAL A 17 -13.61 -15.22 -12.30
N ARG A 18 -13.48 -14.04 -11.68
CA ARG A 18 -14.33 -12.85 -11.96
C ARG A 18 -13.64 -11.74 -12.77
N GLY A 19 -12.42 -11.99 -13.26
CA GLY A 19 -11.60 -11.00 -13.94
C GLY A 19 -10.56 -10.38 -13.02
N ILE A 20 -9.90 -9.34 -13.51
CA ILE A 20 -8.83 -8.61 -12.81
C ILE A 20 -9.46 -7.45 -12.03
N VAL A 21 -8.95 -7.20 -10.84
CA VAL A 21 -9.26 -6.01 -10.03
C VAL A 21 -7.99 -5.21 -9.78
N GLN A 22 -8.12 -3.90 -9.61
CA GLN A 22 -6.99 -2.99 -9.44
C GLN A 22 -7.31 -1.89 -8.42
N GLY A 23 -6.27 -1.40 -7.75
CA GLY A 23 -6.40 -0.28 -6.83
C GLY A 23 -5.14 0.55 -6.85
N ASN A 24 -5.28 1.82 -7.22
CA ASN A 24 -4.17 2.76 -7.37
C ASN A 24 -4.45 4.03 -6.56
N THR A 25 -3.40 4.64 -5.99
CA THR A 25 -3.46 5.98 -5.39
C THR A 25 -2.13 6.70 -5.60
N VAL A 26 -2.18 8.02 -5.72
CA VAL A 26 -1.00 8.87 -5.82
C VAL A 26 -1.12 9.93 -4.73
N ARG A 27 -0.13 9.98 -3.83
CA ARG A 27 -0.09 10.95 -2.73
C ARG A 27 0.99 11.98 -3.03
N SER A 28 0.63 13.27 -3.05
CA SER A 28 1.58 14.36 -3.32
C SER A 28 2.22 14.88 -2.03
N LYS A 29 3.50 15.24 -2.13
CA LYS A 29 4.41 15.55 -1.00
C LYS A 29 4.19 16.91 -0.35
N HIS A 30 2.98 17.47 -0.29
CA HIS A 30 2.79 18.74 0.43
C HIS A 30 3.10 18.62 1.95
N MET A 31 3.16 17.39 2.48
CA MET A 31 3.73 17.05 3.80
C MET A 31 5.26 17.07 3.89
N GLY A 32 5.99 17.25 2.78
CA GLY A 32 7.45 17.16 2.72
C GLY A 32 8.19 18.38 3.26
N ARG A 33 7.54 19.54 3.35
CA ARG A 33 8.17 20.78 3.82
C ARG A 33 8.52 20.70 5.31
N ASP A 34 7.68 20.04 6.11
CA ASP A 34 7.90 19.86 7.55
C ASP A 34 8.84 18.68 7.86
N ILE A 35 8.87 17.68 6.98
CA ILE A 35 9.78 16.53 7.06
C ILE A 35 11.24 16.99 6.93
N MET A 36 11.55 17.96 6.07
CA MET A 36 12.92 18.47 5.90
C MET A 36 13.51 19.09 7.19
N ALA A 37 12.66 19.66 8.07
CA ALA A 37 13.08 20.23 9.35
C ALA A 37 13.45 19.16 10.39
N GLY A 38 12.84 17.98 10.34
CA GLY A 38 13.12 16.86 11.26
C GLY A 38 14.28 15.94 10.84
N PHE A 39 14.80 16.11 9.63
CA PHE A 39 15.73 15.16 8.99
C PHE A 39 17.22 15.51 9.14
N LYS A 40 17.55 16.54 9.93
CA LYS A 40 18.96 16.83 10.29
C LYS A 40 19.68 15.66 10.97
N ASN A 41 18.96 14.61 11.43
CA ASN A 41 19.52 13.46 12.14
C ASN A 41 19.54 12.14 11.33
N LEU A 42 19.22 12.15 10.03
CA LEU A 42 19.11 10.93 9.21
C LEU A 42 20.38 10.64 8.39
N VAL A 43 21.47 10.34 9.10
CA VAL A 43 22.60 9.63 8.51
C VAL A 43 22.47 8.16 8.92
N GLY A 44 21.96 7.32 8.00
CA GLY A 44 21.96 5.85 8.12
C GLY A 44 20.65 5.14 8.51
N GLY A 45 19.48 5.80 8.53
CA GLY A 45 18.20 5.21 8.96
C GLY A 45 17.02 5.37 7.99
N GLU A 46 15.87 4.78 8.33
CA GLU A 46 14.61 4.87 7.58
C GLU A 46 14.00 6.28 7.64
N LEU A 47 13.58 6.79 6.49
CA LEU A 47 12.92 8.09 6.35
C LEU A 47 11.46 8.00 6.85
N LYS A 48 11.24 8.08 8.17
CA LYS A 48 9.93 7.88 8.82
C LYS A 48 8.74 8.49 8.07
N GLY A 49 8.80 9.77 7.71
CA GLY A 49 7.70 10.44 6.99
C GLY A 49 7.43 9.87 5.59
N TYR A 50 8.45 9.41 4.87
CA TYR A 50 8.26 8.71 3.59
C TYR A 50 7.70 7.30 3.79
N THR A 51 8.14 6.60 4.83
CA THR A 51 7.60 5.28 5.20
C THR A 51 6.12 5.35 5.56
N GLU A 52 5.73 6.36 6.33
CA GLU A 52 4.33 6.63 6.67
C GLU A 52 3.50 6.89 5.42
N LEU A 53 3.97 7.79 4.53
CA LEU A 53 3.31 8.08 3.25
C LEU A 53 3.17 6.83 2.37
N LEU A 54 4.20 5.99 2.26
CA LEU A 54 4.15 4.74 1.51
C LEU A 54 3.17 3.75 2.10
N THR A 55 3.11 3.67 3.44
CA THR A 55 2.19 2.78 4.15
C THR A 55 0.74 3.20 3.95
N GLU A 56 0.45 4.50 4.04
CA GLU A 56 -0.87 5.05 3.76
C GLU A 56 -1.30 4.80 2.31
N ALA A 57 -0.42 5.11 1.35
CA ALA A 57 -0.69 4.90 -0.06
C ALA A 57 -1.02 3.42 -0.35
N ARG A 58 -0.25 2.48 0.24
CA ARG A 58 -0.50 1.05 0.10
C ARG A 58 -1.86 0.63 0.67
N ARG A 59 -2.23 1.14 1.86
CA ARG A 59 -3.53 0.83 2.49
C ARG A 59 -4.70 1.31 1.65
N GLU A 60 -4.62 2.52 1.11
CA GLU A 60 -5.66 3.08 0.26
C GLU A 60 -5.78 2.34 -1.07
N ALA A 61 -4.65 2.05 -1.74
CA ALA A 61 -4.63 1.25 -2.96
C ALA A 61 -5.28 -0.13 -2.73
N LEU A 62 -4.90 -0.81 -1.65
CA LEU A 62 -5.48 -2.10 -1.30
C LEU A 62 -6.99 -1.99 -1.03
N SER A 63 -7.44 -0.97 -0.27
CA SER A 63 -8.87 -0.75 -0.02
C SER A 63 -9.68 -0.55 -1.31
N ARG A 64 -9.13 0.18 -2.29
CA ARG A 64 -9.79 0.39 -3.59
C ARG A 64 -9.91 -0.91 -4.38
N MET A 65 -8.81 -1.68 -4.45
CA MET A 65 -8.78 -2.99 -5.10
C MET A 65 -9.79 -3.97 -4.48
N LEU A 66 -9.90 -3.99 -3.14
CA LEU A 66 -10.86 -4.84 -2.44
C LEU A 66 -12.32 -4.40 -2.65
N SER A 67 -12.57 -3.13 -2.98
CA SER A 67 -13.93 -2.65 -3.25
C SER A 67 -14.42 -3.01 -4.65
N GLU A 68 -13.50 -3.26 -5.59
CA GLU A 68 -13.80 -3.73 -6.94
C GLU A 68 -14.01 -5.27 -7.01
N ALA A 69 -13.50 -6.01 -6.01
CA ALA A 69 -13.53 -7.48 -5.93
C ALA A 69 -14.87 -8.05 -5.43
#